data_AF-A0A3B8RYS0-F1
#
_entry.id   AF-A0A3B8RYS0-F1
#
_cell.length_a   1.000
_cell.length_b   1.000
_cell.length_c   1.000
_cell.angle_alpha   90.00
_cell.angle_beta   90.00
_cell.angle_gamma   90.00
#
_symmetry.space_group_name_H-M   'P 1'
#
loop_
_entity.id
_entity.type
_entity.pdbx_description
1 polymer ?
#
loop_
_entity_poly.entity_id
_entity_poly.type
_entity_poly.pdbx_seq_one_letter_code
_entity_poly.pdbx_strand_id
1 'polypeptide(L)'
;GNYRENFGKILIKVLSIGVFILLTVSFFADDLFNIKLLGKNLFNPIYETGLIILPYVVIGYIFNSLASFYSLYPFTVNKSYHFLISDGLGIISNLALNFILIPSYSLLGAGIATSISFIIAAGYLYIISKDKIGIVYPKKEIIIICFAGMLSLVIGMIYNYLLIQVFLVILFLALLIFVIKLKPASLLKVLQ
;
A
#
# COMPACT_ATOMS: atom_id res chain seq x y z
N GLY A 1 14.47 -13.24 20.44
CA GLY A 1 14.74 -11.88 19.92
C GLY A 1 13.76 -10.91 20.59
N ASN A 2 14.19 -9.68 20.85
CA ASN A 2 13.36 -8.65 21.47
C ASN A 2 12.08 -8.42 20.65
N TYR A 3 10.90 -8.66 21.25
CA TYR A 3 9.62 -8.62 20.51
C TYR A 3 9.39 -7.25 19.85
N ARG A 4 9.83 -6.16 20.50
CA ARG A 4 9.68 -4.78 20.02
C ARG A 4 10.42 -4.55 18.70
N GLU A 5 11.60 -5.15 18.56
CA GLU A 5 12.40 -5.10 17.33
C GLU A 5 11.82 -6.00 16.24
N ASN A 6 11.28 -7.17 16.61
CA ASN A 6 10.62 -8.05 15.66
C ASN A 6 9.39 -7.39 15.03
N PHE A 7 8.58 -6.65 15.81
CA PHE A 7 7.47 -5.86 15.27
C PHE A 7 7.93 -4.77 14.32
N GLY A 8 9.02 -4.07 14.64
CA GLY A 8 9.65 -3.12 13.71
C GLY A 8 10.05 -3.75 12.37
N LYS A 9 10.63 -4.96 12.41
CA LYS A 9 10.98 -5.72 11.20
C LYS A 9 9.76 -6.18 10.39
N ILE A 10 8.67 -6.57 11.06
CA ILE A 10 7.41 -6.91 10.40
C ILE A 10 6.83 -5.68 9.68
N LEU A 11 6.83 -4.52 10.34
CA LEU A 11 6.37 -3.26 9.74
C LEU A 11 7.13 -2.92 8.46
N ILE A 12 8.47 -3.03 8.47
CA ILE A 12 9.29 -2.83 7.28
C ILE A 12 8.82 -3.75 6.14
N LYS A 13 8.63 -5.05 6.43
CA LYS A 13 8.20 -6.02 5.41
C LYS A 13 6.84 -5.67 4.83
N VAL A 14 5.87 -5.30 5.68
CA VAL A 14 4.53 -4.87 5.23
C VAL A 14 4.64 -3.66 4.31
N LEU A 15 5.41 -2.64 4.70
CA LEU A 15 5.63 -1.46 3.85
C LEU A 15 6.34 -1.79 2.54
N SER A 16 7.34 -2.66 2.59
CA SER A 16 8.14 -3.04 1.42
C SER A 16 7.32 -3.79 0.40
N ILE A 17 6.53 -4.77 0.85
CA ILE A 17 5.61 -5.54 0.00
C ILE A 17 4.53 -4.61 -0.56
N GLY A 18 3.95 -3.75 0.27
CA GLY A 18 2.94 -2.79 -0.15
C GLY A 18 3.44 -1.84 -1.24
N VAL A 19 4.61 -1.23 -1.05
CA VAL A 19 5.22 -0.34 -2.04
C VAL A 19 5.66 -1.10 -3.30
N PHE A 20 6.17 -2.33 -3.17
CA PHE A 20 6.48 -3.16 -4.34
C PHE A 20 5.23 -3.42 -5.18
N ILE A 21 4.13 -3.84 -4.55
CA ILE A 21 2.84 -4.04 -5.22
C ILE A 21 2.36 -2.73 -5.88
N LEU A 22 2.48 -1.61 -5.18
CA LEU A 22 2.13 -0.29 -5.72
C LEU A 22 2.90 0.00 -7.02
N LEU A 23 4.22 -0.16 -7.03
CA LEU A 23 5.04 0.09 -8.21
C LEU A 23 4.68 -0.87 -9.36
N THR A 24 4.58 -2.17 -9.08
CA THR A 24 4.25 -3.18 -10.09
C THR A 24 2.88 -2.91 -10.71
N VAL A 25 1.84 -2.70 -9.90
CA VAL A 25 0.50 -2.44 -10.41
C VAL A 25 0.45 -1.11 -11.16
N SER A 26 1.09 -0.07 -10.64
CA SER A 26 1.02 1.26 -11.28
C SER A 26 1.75 1.33 -12.62
N PHE A 27 2.80 0.52 -12.81
CA PHE A 27 3.59 0.55 -14.04
C PHE A 27 3.08 -0.41 -15.11
N PHE A 28 2.70 -1.63 -14.71
CA PHE A 28 2.44 -2.69 -15.69
C PHE A 28 0.94 -2.95 -15.94
N ALA A 29 0.04 -2.18 -15.31
CA ALA A 29 -1.39 -2.36 -15.52
C ALA A 29 -1.81 -2.08 -16.98
N ASP A 30 -1.28 -1.02 -17.59
CA ASP A 30 -1.55 -0.68 -18.99
C ASP A 30 -1.02 -1.78 -19.93
N ASP A 31 0.21 -2.26 -19.70
CA ASP A 31 0.79 -3.36 -20.48
C ASP A 31 -0.04 -4.63 -20.38
N LEU A 32 -0.48 -4.97 -19.16
CA LEU A 32 -1.30 -6.15 -18.88
C LEU A 32 -2.65 -6.08 -19.60
N PHE A 33 -3.27 -4.89 -19.67
CA PHE A 33 -4.54 -4.67 -20.37
C PHE A 33 -4.42 -4.80 -21.89
N ASN A 34 -3.25 -4.48 -22.43
CA ASN A 34 -2.97 -4.56 -23.87
C ASN A 34 -2.55 -5.96 -24.34
N ILE A 35 -2.41 -6.95 -23.44
CA ILE A 35 -2.10 -8.32 -23.81
C ILE A 35 -3.24 -8.93 -24.64
N LYS A 36 -2.88 -9.47 -25.80
CA LYS A 36 -3.80 -10.21 -26.69
C LYS A 36 -3.56 -11.71 -26.57
N LEU A 37 -4.63 -12.45 -26.36
CA LEU A 37 -4.65 -13.92 -26.38
C LEU A 37 -5.49 -14.39 -27.57
N LEU A 38 -4.88 -15.15 -28.49
CA LEU A 38 -5.55 -15.65 -29.70
C LEU A 38 -6.23 -14.55 -30.54
N GLY A 39 -5.60 -13.37 -30.61
CA GLY A 39 -6.11 -12.21 -31.36
C GLY A 39 -7.22 -11.42 -30.67
N LYS A 40 -7.67 -11.81 -29.47
CA LYS A 40 -8.61 -11.05 -28.64
C LYS A 40 -7.89 -10.42 -27.46
N ASN A 41 -8.30 -9.22 -27.04
CA ASN A 41 -7.78 -8.63 -25.81
C ASN A 41 -8.14 -9.51 -24.62
N LEU A 42 -7.18 -9.74 -23.72
CA LEU A 42 -7.39 -10.51 -22.50
C LEU A 42 -8.42 -9.82 -21.59
N PHE A 43 -8.37 -8.49 -21.54
CA PHE A 43 -9.31 -7.65 -20.81
C PHE A 43 -10.22 -6.89 -21.78
N ASN A 44 -11.46 -6.63 -21.35
CA ASN A 44 -12.37 -5.79 -22.12
C ASN A 44 -11.88 -4.33 -22.05
N PRO A 45 -11.63 -3.66 -23.20
CA PRO A 45 -11.16 -2.27 -23.24
C PRO A 45 -12.00 -1.27 -22.45
N ILE A 46 -13.29 -1.56 -22.22
CA ILE A 46 -14.17 -0.70 -21.42
C ILE A 46 -13.59 -0.44 -20.02
N TYR A 47 -12.84 -1.40 -19.45
CA TYR A 47 -12.24 -1.29 -18.12
C TYR A 47 -10.91 -0.52 -18.09
N GLU A 48 -10.33 -0.15 -19.24
CA GLU A 48 -9.08 0.61 -19.32
C GLU A 48 -9.20 1.98 -18.64
N THR A 49 -10.38 2.60 -18.70
CA THR A 49 -10.69 3.85 -17.98
C THR A 49 -10.55 3.72 -16.45
N GLY A 50 -10.61 2.49 -15.92
CA GLY A 50 -10.41 2.20 -14.51
C GLY A 50 -8.95 2.12 -14.07
N LEU A 51 -7.99 2.10 -14.99
CA LEU A 51 -6.57 1.97 -14.63
C LEU A 51 -6.05 3.19 -13.87
N ILE A 52 -6.61 4.37 -14.16
CA ILE A 52 -6.24 5.64 -13.53
C ILE A 52 -6.39 5.62 -12.01
N ILE A 53 -7.28 4.79 -11.44
CA ILE A 53 -7.50 4.74 -9.99
C ILE A 53 -6.59 3.78 -9.24
N LEU A 54 -5.95 2.84 -9.96
CA LEU A 54 -5.13 1.79 -9.35
C LEU A 54 -4.05 2.32 -8.40
N PRO A 55 -3.18 3.28 -8.79
CA PRO A 55 -2.14 3.78 -7.88
C PRO A 55 -2.73 4.35 -6.59
N TYR A 56 -3.84 5.08 -6.70
CA TYR A 56 -4.51 5.69 -5.55
C TYR A 56 -5.06 4.62 -4.61
N VAL A 57 -5.82 3.67 -5.14
CA VAL A 57 -6.45 2.60 -4.34
C VAL A 57 -5.40 1.71 -3.68
N VAL A 58 -4.31 1.36 -4.38
CA VAL A 58 -3.24 0.55 -3.80
C VAL A 58 -2.53 1.27 -2.64
N ILE A 59 -2.31 2.60 -2.74
CA ILE A 59 -1.85 3.40 -1.59
C ILE A 59 -2.81 3.23 -0.40
N GLY A 60 -4.11 3.30 -0.64
CA GLY A 60 -5.13 3.02 0.37
C GLY A 60 -4.96 1.65 1.04
N TYR A 61 -4.74 0.60 0.25
CA TYR A 61 -4.52 -0.75 0.77
C TYR A 61 -3.22 -0.91 1.58
N ILE A 62 -2.18 -0.11 1.30
CA ILE A 62 -0.99 -0.04 2.18
C ILE A 62 -1.40 0.45 3.56
N PHE A 63 -2.21 1.52 3.64
CA PHE A 63 -2.73 2.00 4.92
C PHE A 63 -3.69 1.02 5.58
N ASN A 64 -4.53 0.31 4.81
CA ASN A 64 -5.35 -0.77 5.37
C ASN A 64 -4.49 -1.91 5.97
N SER A 65 -3.35 -2.21 5.36
CA SER A 65 -2.37 -3.16 5.91
C SER A 65 -1.73 -2.62 7.19
N LEU A 66 -1.48 -1.31 7.29
CA LEU A 66 -1.03 -0.66 8.52
C LEU A 66 -2.12 -0.68 9.61
N ALA A 67 -3.38 -0.47 9.27
CA ALA A 67 -4.51 -0.62 10.18
C ALA A 67 -4.53 -2.04 10.76
N SER A 68 -4.38 -3.05 9.89
CA SER A 68 -4.26 -4.46 10.29
C SER A 68 -3.03 -4.70 11.18
N PHE A 69 -1.90 -4.06 10.92
CA PHE A 69 -0.71 -4.16 11.77
C PHE A 69 -0.94 -3.56 13.18
N TYR A 70 -1.58 -2.39 13.26
CA TYR A 70 -1.86 -1.72 14.54
C TYR A 70 -3.07 -2.30 15.28
N SER A 71 -3.87 -3.15 14.63
CA SER A 71 -4.96 -3.91 15.24
C SER A 71 -4.51 -4.80 16.42
N LEU A 72 -3.21 -5.09 16.49
CA LEU A 72 -2.60 -5.91 17.54
C LEU A 72 -2.91 -5.40 18.95
N TYR A 73 -2.86 -4.09 19.20
CA TYR A 73 -3.15 -3.57 20.54
C TYR A 73 -4.60 -3.85 20.94
N PRO A 74 -5.63 -3.38 20.21
CA PRO A 74 -7.02 -3.69 20.55
C PRO A 74 -7.31 -5.18 20.71
N PHE A 75 -6.67 -6.02 19.88
CA PHE A 75 -6.78 -7.47 19.96
C PHE A 75 -6.20 -8.01 21.28
N THR A 76 -4.95 -7.64 21.62
CA THR A 76 -4.26 -8.15 22.81
C THR A 76 -4.87 -7.68 24.13
N VAL A 77 -5.53 -6.52 24.15
CA VAL A 77 -6.21 -6.02 25.36
C VAL A 77 -7.72 -6.28 25.36
N ASN A 78 -8.24 -7.09 24.43
CA ASN A 78 -9.67 -7.39 24.27
C ASN A 78 -10.58 -6.16 24.19
N LYS A 79 -10.09 -5.06 23.60
CA LYS A 79 -10.84 -3.81 23.38
C LYS A 79 -11.34 -3.71 21.95
N SER A 80 -12.16 -4.69 21.56
CA SER A 80 -12.67 -4.82 20.19
C SER A 80 -13.51 -3.63 19.71
N TYR A 81 -14.03 -2.80 20.62
CA TYR A 81 -14.73 -1.57 20.25
C TYR A 81 -13.85 -0.59 19.45
N HIS A 82 -12.53 -0.66 19.57
CA HIS A 82 -11.62 0.13 18.75
C HIS A 82 -11.66 -0.27 17.27
N PHE A 83 -11.98 -1.52 16.94
CA PHE A 83 -12.22 -1.93 15.54
C PHE A 83 -13.48 -1.24 15.00
N LEU A 84 -14.56 -1.25 15.78
CA LEU A 84 -15.80 -0.58 15.40
C LEU A 84 -15.60 0.93 15.19
N ILE A 85 -14.81 1.59 16.04
CA ILE A 85 -14.50 3.02 15.87
C ILE A 85 -13.65 3.24 14.62
N SER A 86 -12.61 2.43 14.40
CA SER A 86 -11.75 2.53 13.22
C SER A 86 -12.54 2.37 11.93
N ASP A 87 -13.35 1.31 11.84
CA ASP A 87 -14.16 1.01 10.66
C ASP A 87 -15.29 2.03 10.48
N GLY A 88 -15.89 2.49 11.57
CA GLY A 88 -16.89 3.56 11.56
C GLY A 88 -16.32 4.87 11.03
N LEU A 89 -15.13 5.28 11.48
CA LEU A 89 -14.42 6.44 10.93
C LEU A 89 -14.11 6.27 9.44
N GLY A 90 -13.68 5.07 9.03
CA GLY A 90 -13.48 4.71 7.63
C GLY A 90 -14.76 4.89 6.80
N ILE A 91 -15.87 4.27 7.22
CA ILE A 91 -17.16 4.34 6.51
C ILE A 91 -17.68 5.77 6.41
N ILE A 92 -17.70 6.50 7.54
CA ILE A 92 -18.21 7.88 7.60
C ILE A 92 -17.38 8.78 6.69
N SER A 93 -16.05 8.71 6.77
CA SER A 93 -15.16 9.51 5.93
C SER A 93 -15.26 9.13 4.45
N ASN A 94 -15.33 7.83 4.13
CA ASN A 94 -15.49 7.34 2.75
C ASN A 94 -16.78 7.89 2.11
N LEU A 95 -17.91 7.79 2.83
CA LEU A 95 -19.20 8.28 2.36
C LEU A 95 -19.18 9.80 2.16
N ALA A 96 -18.69 10.56 3.15
CA ALA A 96 -18.58 12.01 3.07
C ALA A 96 -17.69 12.46 1.90
N LEU A 97 -16.53 11.83 1.75
CA LEU A 97 -15.59 12.15 0.67
C LEU A 97 -16.12 11.73 -0.70
N ASN A 98 -16.86 10.63 -0.81
CA ASN A 98 -17.50 10.26 -2.07
C ASN A 98 -18.49 11.32 -2.53
N PHE A 99 -19.33 11.85 -1.62
CA PHE A 99 -20.25 12.94 -1.95
C PHE A 99 -19.53 14.22 -2.40
N ILE A 100 -18.32 14.47 -1.90
CA ILE A 100 -17.53 15.67 -2.23
C ILE A 100 -16.70 15.47 -3.51
N LEU A 101 -16.06 14.31 -3.67
CA LEU A 101 -15.02 14.08 -4.68
C LEU A 101 -15.57 13.47 -5.97
N ILE A 102 -16.58 12.59 -5.91
CA ILE A 102 -17.14 11.96 -7.12
C ILE A 102 -17.72 13.00 -8.09
N PRO A 103 -18.44 14.04 -7.67
CA PRO A 103 -18.98 15.03 -8.60
C PRO A 103 -17.91 15.75 -9.43
N SER A 104 -16.72 15.98 -8.85
CA SER A 104 -15.63 16.73 -9.49
C SER A 104 -14.61 15.83 -10.19
N TYR A 105 -14.41 14.61 -9.70
CA TYR A 105 -13.33 13.71 -10.13
C TYR A 105 -13.80 12.32 -10.57
N SER A 106 -15.11 12.08 -10.64
CA SER A 106 -15.72 10.82 -11.09
C SER A 106 -15.09 9.60 -10.39
N LEU A 107 -14.62 8.62 -11.17
CA LEU A 107 -14.02 7.39 -10.67
C LEU A 107 -12.75 7.66 -9.83
N LEU A 108 -11.91 8.61 -10.25
CA LEU A 108 -10.71 9.00 -9.51
C LEU A 108 -11.05 9.57 -8.13
N GLY A 109 -12.14 10.34 -8.04
CA GLY A 109 -12.69 10.80 -6.77
C GLY A 109 -13.03 9.66 -5.81
N ALA A 110 -13.68 8.61 -6.30
CA ALA A 110 -14.02 7.43 -5.50
C ALA A 110 -12.76 6.66 -5.01
N GLY A 111 -11.75 6.53 -5.87
CA GLY A 111 -10.46 5.94 -5.50
C GLY A 111 -9.75 6.72 -4.40
N ILE A 112 -9.68 8.05 -4.52
CA ILE A 112 -9.07 8.93 -3.51
C ILE A 112 -9.85 8.89 -2.19
N ALA A 113 -11.19 8.95 -2.24
CA ALA A 113 -12.04 8.85 -1.05
C ALA A 113 -11.76 7.54 -0.27
N THR A 114 -11.62 6.43 -1.00
CA THR A 114 -11.27 5.12 -0.42
C THR A 114 -9.91 5.15 0.27
N SER A 115 -8.89 5.69 -0.39
CA SER A 115 -7.56 5.74 0.20
C SER A 115 -7.47 6.64 1.43
N ILE A 116 -8.13 7.80 1.41
CA ILE A 116 -8.21 8.69 2.57
C ILE A 116 -8.94 7.99 3.72
N SER A 117 -10.02 7.25 3.45
CA SER A 117 -10.74 6.52 4.50
C SER A 117 -9.87 5.46 5.19
N PHE A 118 -9.04 4.73 4.44
CA PHE A 118 -8.07 3.80 5.03
C PHE A 118 -6.95 4.51 5.80
N ILE A 119 -6.49 5.68 5.34
CA ILE A 119 -5.53 6.50 6.09
C ILE A 119 -6.12 6.93 7.44
N ILE A 120 -7.38 7.36 7.47
CA ILE A 120 -8.07 7.78 8.70
C ILE A 120 -8.20 6.61 9.68
N ALA A 121 -8.69 5.46 9.20
CA ALA A 121 -8.83 4.24 10.01
C ALA A 121 -7.47 3.78 10.58
N ALA A 122 -6.44 3.69 9.72
CA ALA A 122 -5.08 3.34 10.14
C ALA A 122 -4.49 4.35 11.12
N GLY A 123 -4.74 5.64 10.90
CA GLY A 123 -4.29 6.72 11.78
C GLY A 123 -4.88 6.60 13.19
N TYR A 124 -6.18 6.29 13.29
CA TYR A 124 -6.82 6.02 14.57
C TYR A 124 -6.15 4.86 15.32
N LEU A 125 -6.00 3.71 14.65
CA LEU A 125 -5.38 2.52 15.26
C LEU A 125 -3.91 2.78 15.63
N TYR A 126 -3.17 3.53 14.82
CA TYR A 126 -1.81 3.95 15.15
C TYR A 126 -1.75 4.78 16.42
N ILE A 127 -2.61 5.81 16.55
CA ILE A 127 -2.60 6.73 17.70
C ILE A 127 -2.86 5.98 19.01
N ILE A 128 -3.81 5.07 19.03
CA ILE A 128 -4.13 4.31 20.26
C ILE A 128 -3.06 3.25 20.59
N SER A 129 -2.31 2.78 19.59
CA SER A 129 -1.37 1.65 19.72
C SER A 129 0.07 2.07 19.98
N LYS A 130 0.51 3.22 19.44
CA LYS A 130 1.92 3.63 19.38
C LYS A 130 2.61 3.65 20.75
N ASP A 131 1.90 4.11 21.79
CA ASP A 131 2.45 4.25 23.15
C ASP A 131 2.21 3.01 24.02
N LYS A 132 1.38 2.06 23.54
CA LYS A 132 0.96 0.88 24.31
C LYS A 132 1.75 -0.38 23.96
N ILE A 133 2.11 -0.56 22.69
CA ILE A 133 2.87 -1.73 22.22
C ILE A 133 4.39 -1.54 22.40
N GLY A 134 4.86 -0.28 22.43
CA GLY A 134 6.28 0.03 22.61
C GLY A 134 7.16 -0.45 21.45
N ILE A 135 6.66 -0.36 20.22
CA ILE A 135 7.36 -0.79 19.00
C ILE A 135 8.61 0.08 18.80
N VAL A 136 9.76 -0.56 18.58
CA VAL A 136 10.99 0.15 18.17
C VAL A 136 10.93 0.31 16.66
N TYR A 137 10.50 1.49 16.22
CA TYR A 137 10.36 1.80 14.80
C TYR A 137 11.73 1.97 14.13
N PRO A 138 12.04 1.18 13.09
CA PRO A 138 13.24 1.35 12.28
C PRO A 138 13.05 2.52 11.31
N LYS A 139 13.16 3.75 11.85
CA LYS A 139 12.79 4.99 11.16
C LYS A 139 13.57 5.20 9.87
N LYS A 140 14.86 4.85 9.85
CA LYS A 140 15.74 5.02 8.69
C LYS A 140 15.22 4.19 7.50
N GLU A 141 14.90 2.93 7.75
CA GLU A 141 14.40 1.98 6.77
C GLU A 141 13.03 2.40 6.25
N ILE A 142 12.13 2.84 7.13
CA ILE A 142 10.81 3.38 6.74
C ILE A 142 10.98 4.59 5.81
N ILE A 143 11.82 5.56 6.16
CA ILE A 143 12.06 6.75 5.33
C ILE A 143 12.61 6.35 3.97
N ILE A 144 13.61 5.46 3.93
CA ILE A 144 14.20 5.02 2.66
C ILE A 144 13.15 4.32 1.78
N ILE A 145 12.33 3.41 2.34
CA ILE A 145 11.30 2.68 1.57
C ILE A 145 10.25 3.65 1.01
N CYS A 146 9.73 4.54 1.85
CA CYS A 146 8.71 5.50 1.42
C CYS A 146 9.26 6.47 0.38
N PHE A 147 10.46 7.01 0.59
CA PHE A 147 11.07 7.99 -0.32
C PHE A 147 11.47 7.34 -1.65
N ALA A 148 12.12 6.17 -1.62
CA ALA A 148 12.49 5.43 -2.83
C ALA A 148 11.24 4.98 -3.61
N GLY A 149 10.20 4.52 -2.91
CA GLY A 149 8.92 4.17 -3.52
C GLY A 149 8.25 5.36 -4.20
N MET A 150 8.14 6.49 -3.50
CA MET A 150 7.55 7.71 -4.03
C MET A 150 8.33 8.26 -5.24
N LEU A 151 9.66 8.33 -5.15
CA LEU A 151 10.50 8.75 -6.27
C LEU A 151 10.34 7.83 -7.48
N SER A 152 10.38 6.51 -7.25
CA SER A 152 10.22 5.53 -8.33
C SER A 152 8.87 5.71 -9.00
N LEU A 153 7.79 5.82 -8.22
CA LEU A 153 6.44 6.00 -8.75
C LEU A 153 6.33 7.27 -9.62
N VAL A 154 6.81 8.40 -9.12
CA VAL A 154 6.75 9.69 -9.85
C VAL A 154 7.58 9.63 -11.14
N ILE A 155 8.81 9.12 -11.08
CA ILE A 155 9.68 9.00 -12.26
C ILE A 155 9.04 8.05 -13.30
N GLY A 156 8.54 6.90 -12.85
CA GLY A 156 7.90 5.92 -13.73
C GLY A 156 6.64 6.46 -14.42
N MET A 157 5.84 7.25 -13.72
CA MET A 157 4.65 7.91 -14.29
C MET A 157 5.00 9.04 -15.27
N ILE A 158 6.07 9.81 -15.02
CA ILE A 158 6.48 10.92 -15.90
C ILE A 158 7.03 10.42 -17.24
N TYR A 159 7.94 9.44 -17.20
CA TYR A 159 8.62 9.00 -18.41
C TYR A 159 7.83 7.93 -19.18
N ASN A 160 6.98 7.15 -18.50
CA ASN A 160 6.10 6.12 -19.05
C ASN A 160 6.75 5.21 -20.13
N TYR A 161 8.01 4.81 -19.91
CA TYR A 161 8.71 3.83 -20.74
C TYR A 161 8.89 2.52 -19.96
N LEU A 162 8.48 1.41 -20.57
CA LEU A 162 8.56 0.06 -19.98
C LEU A 162 9.96 -0.25 -19.42
N LEU A 163 11.03 0.08 -20.16
CA LEU A 163 12.41 -0.16 -19.72
C LEU A 163 12.76 0.61 -18.44
N ILE A 164 12.30 1.87 -18.31
CA ILE A 164 12.53 2.69 -17.12
C ILE A 164 11.73 2.11 -15.95
N GLN A 165 10.48 1.72 -16.15
CA GLN A 165 9.64 1.13 -15.11
C GLN A 165 10.20 -0.19 -14.59
N VAL A 166 10.62 -1.10 -15.49
CA VAL A 166 11.30 -2.35 -15.11
C VAL A 166 12.59 -2.06 -14.34
N PHE A 167 13.41 -1.12 -14.82
CA PHE A 167 14.63 -0.72 -14.13
C PHE A 167 14.35 -0.17 -12.72
N LEU A 168 13.34 0.69 -12.55
CA LEU A 168 12.95 1.25 -11.25
C LEU A 168 12.46 0.18 -10.27
N VAL A 169 11.70 -0.81 -10.74
CA VAL A 169 11.23 -1.93 -9.90
C VAL A 169 12.41 -2.81 -9.47
N ILE A 170 13.33 -3.13 -10.38
CA ILE A 170 14.56 -3.89 -10.06
C ILE A 170 15.43 -3.11 -9.08
N LEU A 171 15.60 -1.80 -9.29
CA LEU A 171 16.36 -0.92 -8.40
C LEU A 171 15.74 -0.89 -7.00
N PHE A 172 14.41 -0.77 -6.91
CA PHE A 172 13.68 -0.82 -5.65
C PHE A 172 13.89 -2.17 -4.95
N LEU A 173 13.77 -3.29 -5.65
CA LEU A 173 14.04 -4.63 -5.11
C LEU A 173 15.48 -4.78 -4.60
N ALA A 174 16.47 -4.30 -5.36
CA ALA A 174 17.88 -4.31 -4.95
C ALA A 174 18.09 -3.50 -3.66
N LEU A 175 17.45 -2.33 -3.56
CA LEU A 175 17.44 -1.51 -2.35
C LEU A 175 16.83 -2.26 -1.16
N LEU A 176 15.72 -2.99 -1.35
CA LEU A 176 15.09 -3.78 -0.29
C LEU A 176 16.02 -4.88 0.24
N ILE A 177 16.75 -5.56 -0.65
CA ILE A 177 17.72 -6.60 -0.26
C ILE A 177 18.84 -5.97 0.58
N PHE A 178 19.37 -4.82 0.16
CA PHE A 178 20.43 -4.11 0.86
C PHE A 178 19.99 -3.57 2.23
N VAL A 179 18.84 -2.89 2.29
CA VAL A 179 18.35 -2.21 3.49
C VAL A 179 17.81 -3.18 4.52
N ILE A 180 17.03 -4.18 4.08
CA ILE A 180 16.29 -5.07 4.99
C ILE A 180 17.11 -6.33 5.31
N LYS A 181 18.25 -6.53 4.64
CA LYS A 181 19.02 -7.79 4.67
C LYS A 181 18.10 -9.00 4.47
N LEU A 182 17.07 -8.83 3.63
CA LEU A 182 16.15 -9.91 3.30
C LEU A 182 16.96 -11.02 2.64
N LYS A 183 17.14 -12.14 3.35
CA LYS A 183 17.62 -13.36 2.70
C LYS A 183 16.56 -13.73 1.65
N PRO A 184 16.93 -13.97 0.38
CA PRO A 184 15.97 -14.31 -0.69
C PRO A 184 15.03 -15.46 -0.30
N ALA A 185 15.54 -16.44 0.45
CA ALA A 185 14.79 -17.59 0.96
C ALA A 185 13.61 -17.25 1.90
N SER A 186 13.55 -16.05 2.48
CA SER A 186 12.47 -15.63 3.37
C SER A 186 11.22 -15.11 2.65
N LEU A 187 11.33 -14.76 1.36
CA LEU A 187 10.19 -14.34 0.53
C LEU A 187 9.33 -15.53 0.10
N LEU A 188 9.96 -16.68 -0.17
CA LEU A 188 9.26 -17.94 -0.53
C LEU A 188 8.49 -18.57 0.65
N LYS A 189 8.94 -18.34 1.89
CA LYS A 189 8.31 -18.92 3.09
C LYS A 189 7.06 -18.19 3.58
N VAL A 190 6.76 -17.00 3.06
CA VAL A 190 5.54 -16.25 3.40
C VAL A 190 4.38 -16.62 2.45
N LEU A 191 4.70 -17.28 1.33
CA LEU A 191 3.73 -17.78 0.35
C LEU A 191 3.42 -19.29 0.53
N GLN A 192 3.90 -19.88 1.63
CA GLN A 192 3.61 -21.26 2.08
C GLN A 192 2.86 -21.18 3.41
#